data_AF-A0A9E3HB76-F1
#
_entry.id   AF-A0A9E3HB76-F1
#
_cell.length_a   1.000
_cell.length_b   1.000
_cell.length_c   1.000
_cell.angle_alpha   90.00
_cell.angle_beta   90.00
_cell.angle_gamma   90.00
#
_symmetry.space_group_name_H-M   'P 1'
#
loop_
_entity.id
_entity.type
_entity.pdbx_description
1 polymer ?
#
loop_
_entity_poly.entity_id
_entity_poly.type
_entity_poly.pdbx_seq_one_letter_code
_entity_poly.pdbx_strand_id
1 'polypeptide(L)' 'MLNLNNSQITINQFSYGMTSEELITEGHVDVDYFYDPDEEEFKKDIEEIKRIVREEGLPEEEYIEF' A
#
# COMPACT_ATOMS: atom_id res chain seq x y z
N MET A 1 13.32 -4.41 -39.60
CA MET A 1 13.39 -4.81 -38.19
C MET A 1 13.18 -3.54 -37.37
N LEU A 2 12.05 -3.43 -36.66
CA LEU A 2 11.77 -2.27 -35.82
C LEU A 2 12.54 -2.43 -34.50
N ASN A 3 13.47 -1.51 -34.26
CA ASN A 3 14.22 -1.39 -33.02
C ASN A 3 13.24 -1.00 -31.90
N LEU A 4 12.93 -1.93 -31.00
CA LEU A 4 12.21 -1.66 -29.76
C LEU A 4 13.18 -0.93 -28.82
N ASN A 5 13.22 0.40 -28.91
CA ASN A 5 13.69 1.23 -27.82
C ASN A 5 12.74 1.02 -26.64
N ASN A 6 13.05 0.06 -25.78
CA ASN A 6 12.33 -0.18 -24.54
C ASN A 6 12.58 0.98 -23.59
N SER A 7 11.85 2.09 -23.76
CA SER A 7 11.55 2.97 -22.63
C SER A 7 10.81 2.12 -21.61
N GLN A 8 11.52 1.66 -20.58
CA GLN A 8 10.90 1.07 -19.40
C GLN A 8 10.15 2.20 -18.69
N ILE A 9 8.90 2.41 -19.11
CA ILE A 9 7.93 3.18 -18.34
C ILE A 9 7.74 2.40 -17.05
N THR A 10 8.05 3.00 -15.91
CA THR A 10 7.85 2.34 -14.62
C THR A 10 6.36 2.18 -14.37
N ILE A 11 5.94 1.18 -13.58
CA ILE A 11 4.52 1.02 -13.21
C ILE A 11 3.99 2.33 -12.60
N ASN A 12 4.79 3.09 -11.87
CA ASN A 12 4.42 4.41 -11.33
C ASN A 12 4.08 5.46 -12.41
N GLN A 13 4.65 5.34 -13.61
CA GLN A 13 4.33 6.18 -14.76
C GLN A 13 3.15 5.63 -15.56
N PHE A 14 2.97 4.30 -15.55
CA PHE A 14 1.85 3.62 -16.19
C PHE A 14 0.54 3.76 -15.39
N SER A 15 0.63 3.76 -14.07
CA SER A 15 -0.48 3.83 -13.12
C SER A 15 -1.12 5.22 -13.03
N TYR A 16 -0.65 6.20 -13.80
CA TYR A 16 -1.20 7.55 -13.76
C TYR A 16 -2.64 7.55 -14.28
N GLY A 17 -3.60 7.54 -13.35
CA GLY A 17 -5.02 7.48 -13.65
C GLY A 17 -5.63 6.07 -13.65
N MET A 18 -4.89 5.04 -13.26
CA MET A 18 -5.41 3.68 -13.06
C MET A 18 -5.38 3.31 -11.58
N THR A 19 -6.42 2.60 -11.16
CA THR A 19 -6.51 1.99 -9.83
C THR A 19 -5.69 0.71 -9.74
N SER A 20 -5.34 0.28 -8.53
CA SER A 20 -4.66 -1.00 -8.30
C SER A 20 -5.43 -2.19 -8.88
N GLU A 21 -6.77 -2.16 -8.84
CA GLU A 21 -7.62 -3.21 -9.40
C GLU A 21 -7.53 -3.30 -10.92
N GLU A 22 -7.49 -2.15 -11.61
CA GLU A 22 -7.32 -2.10 -13.07
C GLU A 22 -5.93 -2.60 -13.49
N LEU A 23 -4.89 -2.25 -12.73
CA LEU A 23 -3.53 -2.75 -12.99
C LEU A 23 -3.43 -4.27 -12.87
N ILE A 24 -4.14 -4.87 -11.91
CA ILE A 24 -4.21 -6.32 -11.73
C ILE A 24 -5.05 -6.96 -12.84
N THR A 25 -6.25 -6.43 -13.10
CA THR A 25 -7.20 -7.01 -14.05
C THR A 25 -6.70 -6.97 -15.50
N GLU A 26 -5.98 -5.92 -15.86
CA GLU A 26 -5.34 -5.80 -17.18
C GLU A 26 -4.00 -6.56 -17.28
N GLY A 27 -3.53 -7.15 -16.18
CA GLY A 27 -2.33 -7.99 -16.15
C GLY A 27 -1.01 -7.21 -16.17
N HIS A 28 -1.02 -5.93 -15.76
CA HIS A 28 0.20 -5.12 -15.63
C HIS A 28 1.00 -5.47 -14.39
N VAL A 29 0.32 -5.91 -13.33
CA VAL A 29 0.92 -6.36 -12.06
C VAL A 29 0.17 -7.59 -11.52
N ASP A 30 0.81 -8.36 -10.66
CA ASP A 30 0.15 -9.44 -9.92
C ASP A 30 -0.49 -8.90 -8.62
N VAL A 31 -1.26 -9.76 -7.96
CA VAL A 31 -1.92 -9.43 -6.69
C VAL A 31 -0.93 -9.14 -5.56
N ASP A 32 0.29 -9.69 -5.67
CA ASP A 32 1.33 -9.57 -4.64
C ASP A 32 2.17 -8.29 -4.82
N TYR A 33 2.06 -7.60 -5.96
CA TYR A 33 2.80 -6.37 -6.23
C TYR A 33 2.58 -5.26 -5.20
N PHE A 34 1.38 -5.19 -4.61
CA PHE A 34 1.02 -4.22 -3.59
C PHE A 34 1.17 -4.75 -2.16
N TYR A 35 1.66 -5.99 -1.99
CA TYR A 35 1.85 -6.58 -0.67
C TYR A 35 3.16 -6.07 -0.06
N ASP A 36 3.06 -5.33 1.04
CA ASP A 36 4.19 -4.91 1.85
C ASP A 36 4.13 -5.58 3.24
N PRO A 37 5.03 -6.53 3.54
CA PRO A 37 5.03 -7.22 4.83
C PRO A 37 5.28 -6.27 6.02
N ASP A 38 6.04 -5.19 5.82
CA ASP A 38 6.35 -4.22 6.87
C ASP A 38 5.11 -3.36 7.17
N GLU A 39 4.33 -3.01 6.14
CA GLU A 39 3.04 -2.32 6.30
C GLU A 39 2.02 -3.19 7.07
N GLU A 40 1.98 -4.49 6.77
CA GLU A 40 1.10 -5.43 7.46
C GLU A 40 1.50 -5.66 8.93
N GLU A 41 2.78 -5.62 9.26
CA GLU A 41 3.27 -5.63 10.65
C GLU A 41 2.85 -4.34 11.37
N PHE A 42 3.04 -3.19 10.74
CA PHE A 42 2.64 -1.90 11.29
C PHE A 42 1.13 -1.80 11.57
N LYS A 43 0.28 -2.34 10.69
CA LYS A 43 -1.17 -2.42 10.91
C LYS A 43 -1.52 -3.22 12.17
N LYS A 44 -0.85 -4.34 12.40
CA LYS A 44 -1.05 -5.17 13.60
C LYS A 44 -0.66 -4.43 14.87
N ASP A 45 0.46 -3.71 14.84
CA ASP A 45 0.91 -2.90 15.97
C ASP A 45 -0.10 -1.79 16.30
N ILE A 46 -0.66 -1.12 15.28
CA ILE A 46 -1.73 -0.13 15.47
C ILE A 46 -2.99 -0.77 16.06
N GLU A 47 -3.41 -1.94 15.57
CA GLU A 47 -4.57 -2.65 16.10
C GLU A 47 -4.38 -3.07 17.56
N GLU A 48 -3.17 -3.50 17.92
CA GLU A 48 -2.78 -3.83 19.28
C GLU A 48 -2.87 -2.59 20.20
N ILE A 49 -2.32 -1.45 19.77
CA ILE A 49 -2.39 -0.18 20.51
C ILE A 49 -3.85 0.24 20.68
N LYS A 50 -4.67 0.16 19.62
CA LYS A 50 -6.11 0.48 19.70
C LYS A 50 -6.84 -0.42 20.69
N ARG A 51 -6.48 -1.71 20.76
CA ARG A 51 -7.03 -2.63 21.76
C ARG A 51 -6.66 -2.21 23.17
N ILE A 52 -5.38 -1.92 23.42
CA ILE A 52 -4.88 -1.48 24.73
C ILE A 52 -5.57 -0.19 25.19
N VAL A 53 -5.67 0.82 24.31
CA VAL A 53 -6.34 2.09 24.62
C VAL A 53 -7.81 1.86 25.01
N ARG A 54 -8.51 0.97 24.29
CA ARG A 54 -9.90 0.62 24.58
C ARG A 54 -10.08 -0.15 25.89
N GLU A 55 -9.15 -1.06 26.22
CA GLU A 55 -9.22 -1.92 27.41
C GLU A 55 -8.79 -1.20 28.68
N GLU A 56 -7.74 -0.38 28.61
CA GLU A 56 -7.20 0.38 29.73
C GLU A 56 -7.99 1.68 30.02
N GLY A 57 -8.94 2.04 29.13
CA GLY A 57 -9.71 3.27 29.25
C GLY A 57 -8.83 4.53 29.21
N LEU A 58 -7.71 4.45 28.48
CA LEU A 58 -6.81 5.58 28.28
C LEU A 58 -7.55 6.65 27.46
N PRO A 59 -7.44 7.95 27.82
CA PRO A 59 -8.03 9.00 27.01
C PRO A 59 -7.41 8.96 25.61
N GLU A 60 -8.26 8.97 24.58
CA GLU A 60 -7.86 9.06 23.16
C GLU A 60 -7.27 10.45 22.81
N GLU A 61 -6.54 11.08 23.73
CA GLU A 61 -5.99 12.42 23.54
C GLU A 61 -4.63 12.37 22.85
N GLU A 62 -4.68 12.83 21.60
CA GLU A 62 -3.62 13.33 20.70
C GLU A 62 -2.58 12.33 20.18
N TYR A 63 -2.99 11.60 19.14
CA TYR A 63 -2.04 11.22 18.08
C TYR A 63 -1.52 12.50 17.40
N ILE A 64 -0.25 12.82 17.62
CA ILE A 64 0.47 13.82 16.80
C ILE A 64 0.84 13.12 15.49
N GLU A 65 0.20 13.53 14.39
CA GLU A 65 0.65 13.19 13.03
C GLU A 65 2.03 13.84 12.80
N PHE A 66 3.02 13.04 12.41
CA PHE A 66 4.31 13.50 11.88
C PHE A 66 4.45 13.13 10.41
#